data_AF-A0A7C4JJN4-F1
#
_entry.id   AF-A0A7C4JJN4-F1
#
_cell.length_a   1.000
_cell.length_b   1.000
_cell.length_c   1.000
_cell.angle_alpha   90.00
_cell.angle_beta   90.00
_cell.angle_gamma   90.00
#
_symmetry.space_group_name_H-M   'P 1'
#
loop_
_entity.id
_entity.type
_entity.pdbx_description
1 polymer ?
#
loop_
_entity_poly.entity_id
_entity_poly.type
_entity_poly.pdbx_seq_one_letter_code
_entity_poly.pdbx_strand_id
1 'polypeptide(L)'
;MTHFLNESDLFLDTELKYVLKPRICSVEEYTPKTHELAKAVANKVKDRCGIVYLKRYGVVAVSDNLGMALELAELAEVIAARNNFFAGTANLLKVIV
;
A
#
# COMPACT_ATOMS: atom_id res chain seq x y z
N MET A 1 11.14 -32.34 -27.65
CA MET A 1 10.21 -31.20 -27.56
C MET A 1 10.17 -30.78 -26.10
N THR A 2 11.00 -29.80 -25.74
CA THR A 2 11.13 -29.24 -24.41
C THR A 2 10.06 -28.16 -24.24
N HIS A 3 9.08 -28.39 -23.36
CA HIS A 3 8.17 -27.32 -22.93
C HIS A 3 8.95 -26.38 -22.00
N PHE A 4 9.40 -25.26 -22.54
CA PHE A 4 9.74 -24.08 -21.75
C PHE A 4 8.43 -23.52 -21.20
N LEU A 5 8.27 -23.56 -19.88
CA LEU A 5 7.25 -22.78 -19.19
C LEU A 5 7.64 -21.31 -19.36
N ASN A 6 6.89 -20.61 -20.21
CA ASN A 6 7.14 -19.21 -20.54
C ASN A 6 6.64 -18.33 -19.38
N GLU A 7 7.42 -17.32 -19.01
CA GLU A 7 7.30 -16.41 -17.84
C GLU A 7 6.06 -15.49 -17.83
N SER A 8 4.94 -15.95 -18.38
CA SER A 8 3.70 -15.17 -18.54
C SER A 8 2.62 -15.52 -17.53
N ASP A 9 2.82 -16.56 -16.71
CA ASP A 9 1.91 -16.94 -15.62
C ASP A 9 2.15 -16.12 -14.33
N LEU A 10 2.45 -14.82 -14.46
CA LEU A 10 2.26 -13.85 -13.38
C LEU A 10 0.75 -13.59 -13.22
N PHE A 11 0.05 -14.65 -12.82
CA PHE A 11 -1.31 -14.62 -12.30
C PHE A 11 -1.33 -13.75 -11.04
N LEU A 12 -1.56 -12.45 -11.21
CA LEU A 12 -2.17 -11.61 -10.19
C LEU A 12 -3.65 -11.45 -10.53
N ASP A 13 -4.33 -12.60 -10.63
CA ASP A 13 -5.78 -12.70 -10.53
C ASP A 13 -6.14 -12.97 -9.07
N THR A 14 -5.74 -12.07 -8.18
CA THR A 14 -6.18 -12.15 -6.81
C THR A 14 -7.50 -11.40 -6.66
N GLU A 15 -8.55 -12.17 -6.35
CA GLU A 15 -9.88 -11.71 -5.91
C GLU A 15 -9.83 -10.59 -4.85
N LEU A 16 -8.69 -10.46 -4.16
CA LEU A 16 -8.24 -9.35 -3.30
C LEU A 16 -8.68 -7.95 -3.74
N LYS A 17 -8.57 -7.63 -5.05
CA LYS A 17 -8.94 -6.30 -5.56
C LYS A 17 -10.44 -6.00 -5.46
N TYR A 18 -11.28 -7.02 -5.57
CA TYR A 18 -12.74 -6.89 -5.64
C TYR A 18 -13.42 -7.00 -4.28
N VAL A 19 -12.79 -7.70 -3.31
CA VAL A 19 -13.34 -7.92 -1.98
C VAL A 19 -13.05 -6.75 -1.02
N LEU A 20 -11.84 -6.18 -1.04
CA LEU A 20 -11.41 -5.30 0.07
C LEU A 20 -11.86 -3.85 -0.05
N LYS A 21 -11.98 -3.30 -1.27
CA LYS A 21 -12.35 -1.91 -1.58
C LYS A 21 -11.95 -0.90 -0.48
N PRO A 22 -10.66 -0.85 -0.07
CA PRO A 22 -10.27 -0.04 1.08
C PRO A 22 -10.40 1.44 0.75
N ARG A 23 -10.74 2.25 1.76
CA ARG A 23 -10.62 3.70 1.64
C ARG A 23 -9.14 4.08 1.62
N ILE A 24 -8.70 4.71 0.54
CA ILE A 24 -7.32 5.17 0.34
C ILE A 24 -7.25 6.67 0.62
N CYS A 25 -6.30 7.08 1.44
CA CYS A 25 -6.10 8.47 1.84
C CYS A 25 -4.64 8.86 1.67
N SER A 26 -4.36 10.15 1.46
CA SER A 26 -2.99 10.69 1.42
C SER A 26 -2.73 11.60 2.61
N VAL A 27 -1.46 11.65 3.01
CA VAL A 27 -0.91 12.63 3.94
C VAL A 27 0.13 13.46 3.19
N GLU A 28 0.12 14.78 3.42
CA GLU A 28 1.13 15.69 2.90
C GLU A 28 2.54 15.32 3.39
N GLU A 29 3.56 15.94 2.81
CA GLU A 29 4.94 15.66 3.18
C GLU A 29 5.27 16.23 4.57
N TYR A 30 5.63 15.35 5.51
CA TYR A 30 6.14 15.69 6.84
C TYR A 30 7.48 15.00 7.05
N THR A 31 8.37 15.60 7.86
CA THR A 31 9.61 14.95 8.26
C THR A 31 9.33 13.63 8.99
N PRO A 32 10.02 12.52 8.68
CA PRO A 32 9.86 11.25 9.36
C PRO A 32 10.14 11.35 10.86
N LYS A 33 9.53 10.45 11.64
CA LYS A 33 9.73 10.34 13.11
C LYS A 33 9.31 11.60 13.87
N THR A 34 8.34 12.35 13.36
CA THR A 34 7.76 13.53 14.01
C THR A 34 6.38 13.23 14.59
N HIS A 35 6.00 14.02 15.61
CA HIS A 35 4.67 13.93 16.20
C HIS A 35 3.59 14.35 15.21
N GLU A 36 3.90 15.31 14.35
CA GLU A 36 3.03 15.84 13.30
C GLU A 36 2.69 14.75 12.27
N LEU A 37 3.68 13.98 11.80
CA LEU A 37 3.46 12.84 10.91
C LEU A 37 2.58 11.79 11.58
N ALA A 38 2.90 11.41 12.82
CA ALA A 38 2.13 10.40 13.55
C ALA A 38 0.66 10.84 13.74
N LYS A 39 0.43 12.10 14.11
CA LYS A 39 -0.90 12.69 14.27
C LYS A 39 -1.66 12.73 12.94
N ALA A 40 -1.00 13.12 11.85
CA ALA A 40 -1.61 13.18 10.53
C ALA A 40 -2.04 11.78 10.04
N VAL A 41 -1.19 10.77 10.22
CA VAL A 41 -1.52 9.36 9.92
C VAL A 41 -2.67 8.88 10.79
N ALA A 42 -2.60 9.07 12.11
CA ALA A 42 -3.63 8.63 13.04
C ALA A 42 -5.01 9.23 12.73
N ASN A 43 -5.07 10.49 12.28
CA ASN A 43 -6.33 11.10 11.85
C ASN A 43 -6.92 10.39 10.63
N LYS A 44 -6.11 10.01 9.64
CA LYS A 44 -6.59 9.21 8.49
C LYS A 44 -7.07 7.83 8.90
N VAL A 45 -6.39 7.19 9.86
CA VAL A 45 -6.83 5.91 10.43
C VAL A 45 -8.20 6.06 11.10
N LYS A 46 -8.40 7.10 11.91
CA LYS A 46 -9.70 7.41 12.53
C LYS A 46 -10.80 7.64 11.49
N ASP A 47 -10.45 8.23 10.35
CA ASP A 47 -11.34 8.39 9.20
C ASP A 47 -11.58 7.08 8.42
N ARG A 48 -11.23 5.91 8.98
CA ARG A 48 -11.43 4.59 8.39
C ARG A 48 -10.65 4.39 7.07
N CYS A 49 -9.53 5.08 6.89
CA CYS A 49 -8.63 4.81 5.77
C CYS A 49 -7.85 3.52 6.04
N GLY A 50 -8.03 2.51 5.18
CA GLY A 50 -7.29 1.23 5.28
C GLY A 50 -5.89 1.30 4.65
N ILE A 51 -5.69 2.23 3.73
CA ILE A 51 -4.38 2.54 3.14
C ILE A 51 -4.14 4.04 3.25
N VAL A 52 -3.00 4.41 3.82
CA VAL A 52 -2.56 5.81 3.94
C VAL A 52 -1.26 5.98 3.18
N TYR A 53 -1.30 6.76 2.09
CA TYR A 53 -0.13 7.10 1.29
C TYR A 53 0.65 8.24 1.93
N LEU A 54 1.93 8.00 2.22
CA LEU A 54 2.88 8.98 2.74
C LEU A 54 3.71 9.49 1.56
N LYS A 55 3.47 10.74 1.16
CA LYS A 55 4.17 11.36 0.03
C LYS A 55 5.69 11.25 0.22
N ARG A 56 6.38 10.65 -0.77
CA ARG A 56 7.84 10.36 -0.79
C ARG A 56 8.37 9.33 0.23
N TYR A 57 7.51 8.70 1.05
CA TYR A 57 7.94 7.77 2.10
C TYR A 57 7.33 6.37 2.00
N GLY A 58 6.22 6.18 1.28
CA GLY A 58 5.59 4.87 1.10
C GLY A 58 4.15 4.84 1.58
N VAL A 59 3.76 3.74 2.24
CA VAL A 59 2.37 3.48 2.64
C VAL A 59 2.26 2.90 4.04
N VAL A 60 1.17 3.26 4.72
CA VAL A 60 0.73 2.60 5.95
C VAL A 60 -0.51 1.80 5.61
N ALA A 61 -0.47 0.49 5.88
CA ALA A 61 -1.62 -0.40 5.76
C ALA A 61 -2.17 -0.66 7.17
N VAL A 62 -3.50 -0.56 7.31
CA VAL A 62 -4.17 -0.61 8.60
C VAL A 62 -5.26 -1.66 8.60
N SER A 63 -5.19 -2.59 9.54
CA SER A 63 -6.23 -3.58 9.75
C SER A 63 -6.19 -4.16 11.17
N ASP A 64 -7.27 -4.78 11.60
CA ASP A 64 -7.34 -5.44 12.90
C ASP A 64 -6.54 -6.76 12.96
N ASN A 65 -6.01 -7.22 11.82
CA ASN A 65 -5.14 -8.40 11.76
C ASN A 65 -4.04 -8.27 10.71
N LEU A 66 -2.93 -8.98 10.97
CA LEU A 66 -1.71 -8.90 10.17
C LEU A 66 -1.89 -9.40 8.72
N GLY A 67 -2.69 -10.45 8.51
CA GLY A 67 -2.94 -11.00 7.17
C GLY A 67 -3.62 -9.98 6.28
N MET A 68 -4.68 -9.36 6.77
CA MET A 68 -5.39 -8.29 6.08
C MET A 68 -4.52 -7.05 5.86
N ALA A 69 -3.66 -6.69 6.82
CA ALA A 69 -2.73 -5.58 6.64
C ALA A 69 -1.70 -5.87 5.53
N LEU A 70 -1.23 -7.12 5.42
CA LEU A 70 -0.35 -7.55 4.33
C LEU A 70 -1.05 -7.46 2.97
N GLU A 71 -2.28 -7.99 2.88
CA GLU A 71 -3.10 -7.93 1.67
C GLU A 71 -3.34 -6.49 1.19
N LEU A 72 -3.59 -5.56 2.13
CA LEU A 72 -3.74 -4.13 1.83
C LEU A 72 -2.43 -3.49 1.34
N ALA A 73 -1.29 -3.91 1.89
CA ALA A 73 0.02 -3.42 1.47
C ALA A 73 0.36 -3.91 0.05
N GLU A 74 0.06 -5.17 -0.28
CA GLU A 74 0.23 -5.71 -1.63
C GLU A 74 -0.69 -5.03 -2.65
N LEU A 75 -1.95 -4.78 -2.27
CA LEU A 75 -2.89 -4.01 -3.09
C LEU A 75 -2.35 -2.60 -3.38
N ALA A 76 -1.76 -1.93 -2.38
CA ALA A 76 -1.17 -0.60 -2.57
C ALA A 76 -0.02 -0.62 -3.60
N GLU A 77 0.83 -1.66 -3.57
CA GLU A 77 1.92 -1.83 -4.54
C GLU A 77 1.38 -2.05 -5.96
N VAL A 78 0.37 -2.92 -6.11
CA VAL A 78 -0.28 -3.16 -7.42
C VAL A 78 -0.91 -1.87 -7.97
N ILE A 79 -1.52 -1.05 -7.11
CA ILE A 79 -2.07 0.25 -7.50
C ILE A 79 -0.94 1.20 -7.95
N ALA A 80 0.17 1.26 -7.22
CA ALA A 80 1.29 2.12 -7.55
C ALA A 80 1.95 1.73 -8.89
N ALA A 81 2.18 0.43 -9.11
CA ALA A 81 2.75 -0.11 -10.34
C ALA A 81 1.88 0.18 -11.58
N ARG A 82 0.55 0.02 -11.45
CA ARG A 82 -0.37 0.26 -12.58
C ARG A 82 -0.54 1.74 -12.94
N ASN A 83 -0.35 2.64 -11.98
CA ASN A 83 -0.57 4.08 -12.18
C ASN A 83 0.74 4.86 -12.46
N ASN A 84 1.86 4.18 -12.72
CA ASN A 84 3.18 4.82 -12.92
C ASN A 84 3.53 5.81 -11.80
N PHE A 85 3.17 5.50 -10.54
CA PHE A 85 3.48 6.35 -9.38
C PHE A 85 4.99 6.43 -9.07
N PHE A 86 5.83 5.70 -9.81
CA PHE A 86 7.28 5.53 -9.61
C PHE A 86 8.16 6.73 -9.99
N ALA A 87 7.62 7.93 -10.13
CA ALA A 87 8.44 9.15 -10.17
C ALA A 87 8.83 9.58 -8.74
N GLY A 88 9.58 8.75 -7.99
CA GLY A 88 10.35 9.22 -6.82
C GLY A 88 10.29 8.43 -5.50
N THR A 89 9.72 7.22 -5.42
CA THR A 89 9.66 6.45 -4.15
C THR A 89 10.47 5.16 -4.23
N ALA A 90 11.79 5.26 -4.00
CA ALA A 90 12.69 4.11 -3.89
C ALA A 90 12.78 3.52 -2.46
N ASN A 91 11.96 3.97 -1.51
CA ASN A 91 11.95 3.46 -0.14
C ASN A 91 10.49 3.29 0.33
N LEU A 92 9.90 2.13 0.07
CA LEU A 92 8.64 1.74 0.69
C LEU A 92 8.92 1.40 2.17
N LEU A 93 8.69 2.36 3.08
CA LEU A 93 8.49 2.02 4.48
C LEU A 93 7.12 1.34 4.60
N LYS A 94 7.11 0.01 4.67
CA LYS A 94 5.92 -0.76 5.02
C LYS A 94 5.74 -0.68 6.53
N VAL A 95 4.88 0.22 6.99
CA VAL A 95 4.43 0.21 8.39
C VAL A 95 3.11 -0.54 8.43
N ILE A 96 3.15 -1.72 9.03
CA ILE A 96 1.97 -2.52 9.36
C ILE A 96 1.56 -2.12 10.77
N VAL A 97 0.35 -1.56 10.92
CA VAL A 97 -0.25 -1.24 12.22
C VAL A 97 -1.54 -2.03 12.37
#